data_AF-A0A0F8ZH84-F1
#
_entry.id   AF-A0A0F8ZH84-F1
#
_cell.length_a   1.000
_cell.length_b   1.000
_cell.length_c   1.000
_cell.angle_alpha   90.00
_cell.angle_beta   90.00
_cell.angle_gamma   90.00
#
_symmetry.space_group_name_H-M   'P 1'
#
loop_
_entity.id
_entity.type
_entity.pdbx_description
1 polymer ?
#
loop_
_entity_poly.entity_id
_entity_poly.type
_entity_poly.pdbx_seq_one_letter_code
_entity_poly.pdbx_strand_id
1 'polypeptide(L)'
;SNVLPVLLEKLSEHLHVSTSALEALEIGYMLRNNCWVIPERDEYGDIIGLSLRQWNDKKYAVPGSKRGLVYVPNIRRSFTDSKVYQAGPHNWTRTSEDIPCPVCGKPDWCMVSAEDTDDPKAVLCCRVKKGAAKELGDAGYLHILKPEGDLEAGSVLPPSELPILIVEGASDVAAAMDLGLVAIGRPSSSGCLDKLSQLVAGRDIIVLGENDAGAGIEGMEKTFETLLPYAKTSVKLTPPDGVKDLRQWAATGISQKAVLQFIRTSGSSAHDDTILLSIAPLDLAEKWLAATYHQDDMYTLRVFHSSWYAYRDHCYREIDRANLRQQLYRFFGDKQVKKLKSNGFDIVKYDPNKHKLDEIMDALLAYCPITSEEIPCWLDEENEAGNPKHILVFPNGYININDPTAELRQSTPHFF
;
A
#
# COMPACT_ATOMS: atom_id res chain seq x y z
N SER A 1 -0.52 -5.76 -33.30
CA SER A 1 0.84 -6.20 -32.91
C SER A 1 1.77 -6.23 -34.12
N ASN A 2 3.07 -5.95 -33.95
CA ASN A 2 4.09 -6.06 -35.01
C ASN A 2 4.79 -7.44 -35.02
N VAL A 3 4.27 -8.41 -34.27
CA VAL A 3 4.81 -9.77 -34.13
C VAL A 3 4.14 -10.70 -35.15
N LEU A 4 4.96 -11.52 -35.83
CA LEU A 4 4.43 -12.57 -36.70
C LEU A 4 3.82 -13.70 -35.84
N PRO A 5 2.64 -14.26 -36.19
CA PRO A 5 1.98 -15.31 -35.40
C PRO A 5 2.91 -16.48 -35.03
N VAL A 6 3.71 -16.97 -35.99
CA VAL A 6 4.68 -18.06 -35.78
C VAL A 6 5.76 -17.71 -34.74
N LEU A 7 6.18 -16.44 -34.66
CA LEU A 7 7.14 -16.02 -33.64
C LEU A 7 6.47 -15.97 -32.26
N LEU A 8 5.22 -15.50 -32.20
CA LEU A 8 4.45 -15.44 -30.97
C LEU A 8 4.19 -16.84 -30.40
N GLU A 9 3.86 -17.83 -31.25
CA GLU A 9 3.73 -19.24 -30.86
C GLU A 9 5.03 -19.77 -30.25
N LYS A 10 6.19 -19.50 -30.88
CA LYS A 10 7.49 -19.90 -30.32
C LYS A 10 7.79 -19.25 -28.98
N LEU A 11 7.38 -18.00 -28.78
CA LEU A 11 7.53 -17.34 -27.47
C LEU A 11 6.63 -17.98 -26.41
N SER A 12 5.38 -18.25 -26.79
CA SER A 12 4.39 -18.93 -25.95
C SER A 12 4.93 -20.28 -25.47
N GLU A 13 5.49 -21.09 -26.38
CA GLU A 13 6.15 -22.35 -26.04
C GLU A 13 7.37 -22.15 -25.11
N HIS A 14 8.22 -21.16 -25.41
CA HIS A 14 9.43 -20.90 -24.64
C HIS A 14 9.15 -20.39 -23.21
N LEU A 15 8.11 -19.59 -23.04
CA LEU A 15 7.73 -19.04 -21.74
C LEU A 15 6.70 -19.89 -21.00
N HIS A 16 6.13 -20.92 -21.64
CA HIS A 16 5.02 -21.73 -21.12
C HIS A 16 3.80 -20.89 -20.71
N VAL A 17 3.43 -19.92 -21.55
CA VAL A 17 2.24 -19.05 -21.36
C VAL A 17 1.44 -18.98 -22.66
N SER A 18 0.16 -18.65 -22.62
CA SER A 18 -0.68 -18.58 -23.81
C SER A 18 -0.30 -17.41 -24.74
N THR A 19 -0.56 -17.59 -26.04
CA THR A 19 -0.44 -16.50 -27.03
C THR A 19 -1.38 -15.34 -26.70
N SER A 20 -2.57 -15.63 -26.16
CA SER A 20 -3.55 -14.62 -25.75
C SER A 20 -3.04 -13.71 -24.62
N ALA A 21 -2.28 -14.25 -23.67
CA ALA A 21 -1.67 -13.45 -22.61
C ALA A 21 -0.56 -12.54 -23.15
N LEU A 22 0.24 -13.03 -24.10
CA LEU A 22 1.28 -12.24 -24.76
C LEU A 22 0.68 -11.13 -25.64
N GLU A 23 -0.44 -11.38 -26.29
CA GLU A 23 -1.18 -10.38 -27.07
C GLU A 23 -1.80 -9.31 -26.17
N ALA A 24 -2.42 -9.71 -25.07
CA ALA A 24 -3.02 -8.78 -24.10
C ALA A 24 -1.98 -7.90 -23.38
N LEU A 25 -0.75 -8.39 -23.23
CA LEU A 25 0.39 -7.59 -22.77
C LEU A 25 0.95 -6.64 -23.84
N GLU A 26 0.46 -6.73 -25.08
CA GLU A 26 0.94 -5.98 -26.24
C GLU A 26 2.44 -6.21 -26.52
N ILE A 27 2.90 -7.46 -26.37
CA ILE A 27 4.30 -7.81 -26.64
C ILE A 27 4.65 -7.51 -28.10
N GLY A 28 5.75 -6.80 -28.30
CA GLY A 28 6.33 -6.51 -29.60
C GLY A 28 7.54 -7.39 -29.92
N TYR A 29 8.00 -7.32 -31.16
CA TYR A 29 9.25 -7.97 -31.58
C TYR A 29 10.13 -7.00 -32.37
N MET A 30 11.41 -6.96 -32.05
CA MET A 30 12.41 -6.15 -32.75
C MET A 30 13.32 -7.07 -33.57
N LEU A 31 13.00 -7.20 -34.86
CA LEU A 31 13.71 -8.08 -35.81
C LEU A 31 15.21 -7.82 -35.87
N ARG A 32 15.64 -6.55 -35.89
CA ARG A 32 17.06 -6.16 -36.02
C ARG A 32 17.94 -6.69 -34.88
N ASN A 33 17.38 -6.75 -33.67
CA ASN A 33 18.12 -7.10 -32.46
C ASN A 33 17.74 -8.51 -31.95
N ASN A 34 16.85 -9.19 -32.68
CA ASN A 34 16.34 -10.51 -32.34
C ASN A 34 15.83 -10.59 -30.89
N CYS A 35 15.07 -9.58 -30.46
CA CYS A 35 14.58 -9.46 -29.10
C CYS A 35 13.09 -9.13 -29.03
N TRP A 36 12.47 -9.61 -27.97
CA TRP A 36 11.11 -9.31 -27.54
C TRP A 36 11.06 -7.95 -26.89
N VAL A 37 10.01 -7.19 -27.18
CA VAL A 37 9.77 -5.86 -26.62
C VAL A 37 8.59 -5.97 -25.67
N ILE A 38 8.83 -5.65 -24.40
CA ILE A 38 7.84 -5.66 -23.33
C ILE A 38 7.53 -4.19 -23.01
N PRO A 39 6.28 -3.73 -23.19
CA PRO A 39 5.89 -2.39 -22.83
C PRO A 39 5.82 -2.23 -21.31
N GLU A 40 6.51 -1.23 -20.79
CA GLU A 40 6.42 -0.78 -19.39
C GLU A 40 5.55 0.49 -19.34
N ARG A 41 4.56 0.51 -18.43
CA ARG A 41 3.50 1.50 -18.34
C ARG A 41 3.54 2.29 -17.04
N ASP A 42 2.91 3.46 -17.02
CA ASP A 42 2.67 4.22 -15.80
C ASP A 42 1.33 3.86 -15.13
N GLU A 43 0.93 4.61 -14.11
CA GLU A 43 -0.35 4.46 -13.40
C GLU A 43 -1.59 4.82 -14.25
N TYR A 44 -1.41 5.45 -15.42
CA TYR A 44 -2.47 5.90 -16.32
C TYR A 44 -2.69 4.95 -17.50
N GLY A 45 -1.74 4.05 -17.78
CA GLY A 45 -1.80 3.11 -18.91
C GLY A 45 -0.81 3.44 -20.02
N ASP A 46 -0.14 4.58 -19.95
CA ASP A 46 0.72 5.08 -21.00
C ASP A 46 2.04 4.32 -21.04
N ILE A 47 2.51 4.01 -22.25
CA ILE A 47 3.81 3.34 -22.45
C ILE A 47 4.93 4.34 -22.22
N ILE A 48 5.63 4.20 -21.09
CA ILE A 48 6.76 5.07 -20.72
C ILE A 48 8.11 4.39 -20.92
N GLY A 49 8.12 3.06 -21.04
CA GLY A 49 9.31 2.23 -21.07
C GLY A 49 9.20 1.08 -22.04
N LEU A 50 10.34 0.64 -22.56
CA LEU A 50 10.44 -0.56 -23.40
C LEU A 50 11.56 -1.44 -22.86
N SER A 51 11.18 -2.57 -22.26
CA SER A 51 12.12 -3.60 -21.85
C SER A 51 12.33 -4.57 -23.01
N LEU A 52 13.58 -4.98 -23.22
CA LEU A 52 13.98 -5.92 -24.25
C LEU A 52 14.37 -7.26 -23.61
N ARG A 53 13.86 -8.36 -24.13
CA ARG A 53 14.27 -9.72 -23.75
C ARG A 53 14.79 -10.49 -24.94
N GLN A 54 16.02 -10.97 -24.85
CA GLN A 54 16.61 -11.87 -25.83
C GLN A 54 16.20 -13.32 -25.56
N TRP A 55 16.38 -14.18 -26.57
CA TRP A 55 16.16 -15.63 -26.46
C TRP A 55 17.09 -16.33 -25.47
N ASN A 56 18.24 -15.72 -25.14
CA ASN A 56 19.18 -16.22 -24.13
C ASN A 56 18.87 -15.70 -22.71
N ASP A 57 17.64 -15.23 -22.49
CA ASP A 57 17.15 -14.63 -21.24
C ASP A 57 17.84 -13.34 -20.78
N LYS A 58 18.74 -12.76 -21.58
CA LYS A 58 19.30 -11.44 -21.27
C LYS A 58 18.23 -10.37 -21.43
N LYS A 59 18.15 -9.51 -20.41
CA LYS A 59 17.22 -8.38 -20.32
C LYS A 59 17.97 -7.07 -20.47
N TYR A 60 17.40 -6.16 -21.25
CA TYR A 60 17.92 -4.81 -21.46
C TYR A 60 16.77 -3.80 -21.40
N ALA A 61 17.07 -2.53 -21.19
CA ALA A 61 16.11 -1.44 -21.43
C ALA A 61 16.52 -0.70 -22.70
N VAL A 62 15.55 -0.25 -23.49
CA VAL A 62 15.84 0.62 -24.64
C VAL A 62 16.51 1.90 -24.13
N PRO A 63 17.66 2.34 -24.66
CA PRO A 63 18.30 3.57 -24.24
C PRO A 63 17.36 4.78 -24.35
N GLY A 64 17.24 5.56 -23.26
CA GLY A 64 16.34 6.72 -23.19
C GLY A 64 14.90 6.40 -22.78
N SER A 65 14.53 5.12 -22.64
CA SER A 65 13.23 4.73 -22.09
C SER A 65 13.19 4.85 -20.56
N LYS A 66 12.01 5.14 -19.99
CA LYS A 66 11.81 5.19 -18.54
C LYS A 66 11.50 3.78 -18.01
N ARG A 67 11.61 3.58 -16.70
CA ARG A 67 11.13 2.35 -16.05
C ARG A 67 9.66 2.51 -15.65
N GLY A 68 8.85 1.50 -15.93
CA GLY A 68 7.43 1.41 -15.60
C GLY A 68 7.03 0.02 -15.12
N LEU A 69 5.73 -0.18 -14.94
CA LEU A 69 5.11 -1.44 -14.52
C LEU A 69 4.64 -2.22 -15.74
N VAL A 70 4.56 -3.54 -15.63
CA VAL A 70 3.98 -4.38 -16.69
C VAL A 70 2.65 -4.91 -16.19
N TYR A 71 1.57 -4.61 -16.89
CA TYR A 71 0.26 -5.17 -16.59
C TYR A 71 -0.58 -5.16 -17.88
N VAL A 72 -1.59 -6.02 -17.91
CA VAL A 72 -2.60 -6.01 -18.98
C VAL A 72 -3.51 -4.81 -18.74
N PRO A 73 -3.55 -3.82 -19.64
CA PRO A 73 -4.46 -2.70 -19.48
C PRO A 73 -5.91 -3.17 -19.69
N ASN A 74 -6.83 -2.51 -19.00
CA ASN A 74 -8.26 -2.71 -19.20
C ASN A 74 -8.62 -2.29 -20.63
N ILE A 75 -9.13 -3.22 -21.43
CA ILE A 75 -9.46 -3.02 -22.85
C ILE A 75 -10.50 -1.90 -23.05
N ARG A 76 -11.29 -1.55 -22.01
CA ARG A 76 -12.13 -0.33 -22.05
C ARG A 76 -11.32 0.97 -22.19
N ARG A 77 -10.02 0.94 -21.85
CA ARG A 77 -9.03 2.00 -22.06
C ARG A 77 -7.97 1.65 -23.11
N SER A 78 -7.64 0.38 -23.36
CA SER A 78 -6.62 0.00 -24.35
C SER A 78 -7.18 -0.34 -25.72
N PHE A 79 -6.97 0.61 -26.63
CA PHE A 79 -6.81 0.49 -28.08
C PHE A 79 -6.81 -0.94 -28.64
N THR A 80 -7.98 -1.45 -29.05
CA THR A 80 -8.09 -2.34 -30.21
C THR A 80 -9.46 -2.22 -30.87
N ASP A 81 -9.40 -1.84 -32.14
CA ASP A 81 -10.35 -1.96 -33.25
C ASP A 81 -11.84 -1.68 -33.04
N SER A 82 -12.25 -0.58 -33.69
CA SER A 82 -13.58 0.01 -33.87
C SER A 82 -14.17 0.78 -32.68
N LYS A 83 -14.05 2.11 -32.78
CA LYS A 83 -14.50 3.19 -31.85
C LYS A 83 -13.62 3.42 -30.63
N VAL A 84 -12.35 3.65 -30.91
CA VAL A 84 -11.35 4.19 -29.97
C VAL A 84 -11.47 5.71 -29.93
N TYR A 85 -11.51 6.29 -28.74
CA TYR A 85 -11.32 7.72 -28.47
C TYR A 85 -10.11 8.27 -29.26
N GLN A 86 -10.33 9.15 -30.24
CA GLN A 86 -9.27 9.79 -31.00
C GLN A 86 -8.80 11.06 -30.29
N ALA A 87 -7.68 11.03 -29.57
CA ALA A 87 -7.09 12.28 -29.08
C ALA A 87 -6.75 13.20 -30.27
N GLY A 88 -7.49 14.30 -30.38
CA GLY A 88 -7.43 15.29 -31.44
C GLY A 88 -8.49 16.38 -31.20
N PRO A 89 -8.49 17.49 -31.94
CA PRO A 89 -9.41 18.62 -31.75
C PRO A 89 -10.90 18.31 -32.05
N HIS A 90 -11.32 17.04 -31.99
CA HIS A 90 -12.56 16.54 -32.58
C HIS A 90 -13.44 15.69 -31.63
N ASN A 91 -13.06 15.46 -30.35
CA ASN A 91 -13.89 14.66 -29.42
C ASN A 91 -14.87 15.48 -28.58
N TRP A 92 -14.76 16.80 -28.66
CA TRP A 92 -15.61 17.73 -27.94
C TRP A 92 -16.21 18.70 -28.94
N THR A 93 -17.54 18.76 -28.96
CA THR A 93 -18.29 19.72 -29.77
C THR A 93 -18.63 20.90 -28.89
N ARG A 94 -18.32 22.11 -29.35
CA ARG A 94 -18.78 23.34 -28.70
C ARG A 94 -20.30 23.36 -28.69
N THR A 95 -20.89 23.81 -27.59
CA THR A 95 -22.33 24.09 -27.58
C THR A 95 -22.67 25.18 -28.59
N SER A 96 -23.89 25.15 -29.10
CA SER A 96 -24.47 26.13 -30.03
C SER A 96 -25.96 26.32 -29.72
N GLU A 97 -26.68 27.12 -30.49
CA GLU A 97 -28.14 27.24 -30.36
C GLU A 97 -28.86 25.90 -30.57
N ASP A 98 -28.35 25.08 -31.49
CA ASP A 98 -28.87 23.73 -31.79
C ASP A 98 -28.41 22.68 -30.76
N ILE A 99 -27.31 22.94 -30.04
CA ILE A 99 -26.71 22.01 -29.07
C ILE A 99 -26.50 22.75 -27.73
N PRO A 100 -27.56 22.98 -26.94
CA PRO A 100 -27.42 23.65 -25.66
C PRO A 100 -26.70 22.76 -24.64
N CYS A 101 -25.96 23.38 -23.71
CA CYS A 101 -25.35 22.64 -22.61
C CYS A 101 -26.44 21.97 -21.75
N PRO A 102 -26.47 20.65 -21.57
CA PRO A 102 -27.50 19.98 -20.78
C PRO A 102 -27.37 20.25 -19.28
N VAL A 103 -26.23 20.80 -18.82
CA VAL A 103 -25.98 21.15 -17.42
C VAL A 103 -26.44 22.57 -17.09
N CYS A 104 -26.09 23.56 -17.92
CA CYS A 104 -26.39 24.98 -17.64
C CYS A 104 -27.41 25.63 -18.59
N GLY A 105 -27.85 24.91 -19.62
CA GLY A 105 -28.82 25.35 -20.61
C GLY A 105 -28.33 26.44 -21.57
N LYS A 106 -27.04 26.79 -21.55
CA LYS A 106 -26.49 27.86 -22.39
C LYS A 106 -25.94 27.32 -23.72
N PRO A 107 -26.09 28.08 -24.82
CA PRO A 107 -25.65 27.67 -26.14
C PRO A 107 -24.16 27.95 -26.39
N ASP A 108 -23.40 28.43 -25.40
CA ASP A 108 -22.06 28.95 -25.61
C ASP A 108 -21.08 28.60 -24.47
N TRP A 109 -19.77 28.70 -24.77
CA TRP A 109 -18.62 28.44 -23.90
C TRP A 109 -18.45 27.01 -23.37
N CYS A 110 -19.49 26.19 -23.34
CA CYS A 110 -19.39 24.81 -22.89
C CYS A 110 -18.96 23.89 -24.03
N MET A 111 -18.62 22.65 -23.69
CA MET A 111 -18.35 21.59 -24.66
C MET A 111 -19.06 20.30 -24.24
N VAL A 112 -19.57 19.56 -25.22
CA VAL A 112 -20.23 18.25 -25.02
C VAL A 112 -19.47 17.18 -25.77
N SER A 113 -19.57 15.92 -25.33
CA SER A 113 -18.97 14.78 -26.04
C SER A 113 -19.54 14.69 -27.47
N ALA A 114 -18.65 14.65 -28.47
CA ALA A 114 -19.04 14.79 -29.88
C ALA A 114 -19.69 13.54 -30.51
N GLU A 115 -19.68 12.39 -29.82
CA GLU A 115 -20.22 11.12 -30.36
C GLU A 115 -21.73 11.16 -30.58
N ASP A 116 -22.45 11.81 -29.68
CA ASP A 116 -23.90 12.02 -29.70
C ASP A 116 -24.17 13.34 -28.96
N THR A 117 -24.48 14.39 -29.71
CA THR A 117 -24.68 15.74 -29.17
C THR A 117 -26.07 15.95 -28.58
N ASP A 118 -27.04 15.09 -28.96
CA ASP A 118 -28.41 15.12 -28.42
C ASP A 118 -28.48 14.36 -27.08
N ASP A 119 -27.65 13.34 -26.91
CA ASP A 119 -27.56 12.55 -25.68
C ASP A 119 -26.11 12.32 -25.19
N PRO A 120 -25.39 13.42 -24.86
CA PRO A 120 -23.96 13.37 -24.58
C PRO A 120 -23.64 12.60 -23.29
N LYS A 121 -22.54 11.85 -23.32
CA LYS A 121 -22.07 11.06 -22.17
C LYS A 121 -21.37 11.93 -21.12
N ALA A 122 -20.73 13.02 -21.54
CA ALA A 122 -19.98 13.94 -20.69
C ALA A 122 -20.05 15.38 -21.21
N VAL A 123 -19.93 16.33 -20.28
CA VAL A 123 -20.04 17.77 -20.56
C VAL A 123 -19.00 18.55 -19.77
N LEU A 124 -18.26 19.41 -20.45
CA LEU A 124 -17.41 20.42 -19.84
C LEU A 124 -18.20 21.73 -19.73
N CYS A 125 -18.71 22.01 -18.54
CA CYS A 125 -19.54 23.17 -18.23
C CYS A 125 -18.72 24.27 -17.57
N CYS A 126 -18.62 25.45 -18.21
CA CYS A 126 -17.86 26.57 -17.64
C CYS A 126 -18.61 27.36 -16.53
N ARG A 127 -19.82 26.95 -16.14
CA ARG A 127 -20.71 27.76 -15.27
C ARG A 127 -21.20 27.06 -14.01
N VAL A 128 -21.47 25.76 -14.08
CA VAL A 128 -22.11 25.03 -12.97
C VAL A 128 -21.12 24.05 -12.36
N LYS A 129 -20.79 24.25 -11.09
CA LYS A 129 -19.94 23.34 -10.30
C LYS A 129 -20.72 22.18 -9.67
N LYS A 130 -21.97 22.42 -9.27
CA LYS A 130 -22.76 21.46 -8.50
C LYS A 130 -22.99 20.18 -9.32
N GLY A 131 -22.54 19.03 -8.78
CA GLY A 131 -22.65 17.73 -9.45
C GLY A 131 -21.50 17.40 -10.41
N ALA A 132 -20.50 18.27 -10.53
CA ALA A 132 -19.33 18.01 -11.36
C ALA A 132 -18.47 16.89 -10.77
N ALA A 133 -17.97 16.01 -11.63
CA ALA A 133 -17.00 14.98 -11.28
C ALA A 133 -15.61 15.57 -11.02
N LYS A 134 -15.23 16.64 -11.76
CA LYS A 134 -13.90 17.26 -11.68
C LYS A 134 -13.92 18.75 -12.02
N GLU A 135 -13.04 19.51 -11.38
CA GLU A 135 -12.79 20.92 -11.67
C GLU A 135 -11.48 21.05 -12.48
N LEU A 136 -11.55 21.70 -13.64
CA LEU A 136 -10.46 21.79 -14.63
C LEU A 136 -9.96 23.23 -14.80
N GLY A 137 -9.92 23.99 -13.71
CA GLY A 137 -9.46 25.38 -13.71
C GLY A 137 -10.23 26.26 -14.70
N ASP A 138 -9.51 27.01 -15.54
CA ASP A 138 -10.09 27.93 -16.52
C ASP A 138 -10.96 27.23 -17.59
N ALA A 139 -10.83 25.91 -17.74
CA ALA A 139 -11.66 25.11 -18.65
C ALA A 139 -13.06 24.82 -18.10
N GLY A 140 -13.29 25.02 -16.79
CA GLY A 140 -14.59 24.82 -16.13
C GLY A 140 -14.72 23.51 -15.35
N TYR A 141 -15.93 22.96 -15.33
CA TYR A 141 -16.32 21.81 -14.53
C TYR A 141 -16.74 20.63 -15.43
N LEU A 142 -16.10 19.47 -15.27
CA LEU A 142 -16.44 18.26 -16.00
C LEU A 142 -17.59 17.53 -15.30
N HIS A 143 -18.67 17.30 -16.02
CA HIS A 143 -19.85 16.52 -15.60
C HIS A 143 -19.90 15.23 -16.40
N ILE A 144 -20.02 14.11 -15.69
CA ILE A 144 -20.26 12.80 -16.27
C ILE A 144 -21.76 12.53 -16.20
N LEU A 145 -22.41 12.47 -17.36
CA LEU A 145 -23.86 12.24 -17.44
C LEU A 145 -24.20 10.76 -17.49
N LYS A 146 -23.29 9.94 -18.02
CA LYS A 146 -23.41 8.49 -18.11
C LYS A 146 -22.11 7.81 -17.67
N PRO A 147 -22.14 6.61 -17.06
CA PRO A 147 -20.94 5.89 -16.63
C PRO A 147 -19.90 5.70 -17.74
N GLU A 148 -20.34 5.53 -19.00
CA GLU A 148 -19.47 5.38 -20.16
C GLU A 148 -18.74 6.67 -20.56
N GLY A 149 -19.20 7.83 -20.07
CA GLY A 149 -18.55 9.12 -20.23
C GLY A 149 -17.40 9.36 -19.25
N ASP A 150 -17.32 8.55 -18.20
CA ASP A 150 -16.24 8.62 -17.23
C ASP A 150 -15.00 7.87 -17.72
N LEU A 151 -14.25 8.55 -18.59
CA LEU A 151 -12.99 8.02 -19.11
C LEU A 151 -11.88 7.96 -18.03
N GLU A 152 -12.11 8.55 -16.84
CA GLU A 152 -11.20 8.51 -15.69
C GLU A 152 -11.55 7.43 -14.64
N ALA A 153 -12.83 7.11 -14.43
CA ALA A 153 -13.29 6.15 -13.41
C ALA A 153 -13.09 4.67 -13.78
N GLY A 154 -12.66 4.38 -15.00
CA GLY A 154 -12.17 3.04 -15.33
C GLY A 154 -10.81 2.79 -14.71
N SER A 155 -10.73 1.87 -13.74
CA SER A 155 -9.44 1.26 -13.36
C SER A 155 -8.64 0.92 -14.63
N VAL A 156 -7.38 1.36 -14.68
CA VAL A 156 -6.45 0.99 -15.76
C VAL A 156 -6.21 -0.53 -15.77
N LEU A 157 -6.39 -1.19 -14.63
CA LEU A 157 -6.41 -2.65 -14.55
C LEU A 157 -7.81 -3.19 -14.88
N PRO A 158 -7.90 -4.38 -15.51
CA PRO A 158 -9.15 -5.08 -15.71
C PRO A 158 -9.95 -5.22 -14.40
N PRO A 159 -11.29 -5.16 -14.46
CA PRO A 159 -12.11 -5.39 -13.27
C PRO A 159 -11.89 -6.82 -12.75
N SER A 160 -11.76 -6.95 -11.42
CA SER A 160 -11.54 -8.21 -10.75
C SER A 160 -12.19 -8.19 -9.37
N GLU A 161 -12.93 -9.25 -9.04
CA GLU A 161 -13.42 -9.54 -7.68
C GLU A 161 -12.35 -10.24 -6.82
N LEU A 162 -11.24 -10.64 -7.44
CA LEU A 162 -10.10 -11.27 -6.78
C LEU A 162 -9.01 -10.23 -6.47
N PRO A 163 -8.19 -10.46 -5.43
CA PRO A 163 -7.07 -9.59 -5.11
C PRO A 163 -6.08 -9.46 -6.28
N ILE A 164 -5.45 -8.29 -6.39
CA ILE A 164 -4.44 -8.04 -7.43
C ILE A 164 -3.11 -8.66 -7.01
N LEU A 165 -2.51 -9.41 -7.92
CA LEU A 165 -1.23 -10.08 -7.69
C LEU A 165 -0.07 -9.18 -8.10
N ILE A 166 0.90 -8.99 -7.21
CA ILE A 166 2.14 -8.26 -7.48
C ILE A 166 3.25 -9.28 -7.66
N VAL A 167 3.85 -9.31 -8.85
CA VAL A 167 4.84 -10.32 -9.26
C VAL A 167 6.12 -9.67 -9.79
N GLU A 168 7.20 -10.46 -9.90
CA GLU A 168 8.46 -9.99 -10.46
C GLU A 168 8.54 -10.26 -11.97
N GLY A 169 8.45 -9.18 -12.77
CA GLY A 169 8.62 -9.25 -14.21
C GLY A 169 7.38 -9.63 -15.03
N ALA A 170 7.54 -9.57 -16.35
CA ALA A 170 6.45 -9.65 -17.31
C ALA A 170 5.92 -11.07 -17.57
N SER A 171 6.80 -12.08 -17.47
CA SER A 171 6.41 -13.46 -17.73
C SER A 171 5.48 -14.02 -16.65
N ASP A 172 5.64 -13.55 -15.41
CA ASP A 172 4.73 -13.90 -14.32
C ASP A 172 3.37 -13.24 -14.48
N VAL A 173 3.31 -12.03 -15.07
CA VAL A 173 2.03 -11.38 -15.40
C VAL A 173 1.27 -12.19 -16.44
N ALA A 174 1.96 -12.67 -17.48
CA ALA A 174 1.35 -13.53 -18.49
C ALA A 174 0.82 -14.83 -17.87
N ALA A 175 1.60 -15.47 -16.99
CA ALA A 175 1.18 -16.66 -16.27
C ALA A 175 -0.01 -16.41 -15.32
N ALA A 176 -0.05 -15.25 -14.64
CA ALA A 176 -1.17 -14.85 -13.81
C ALA A 176 -2.45 -14.67 -14.65
N MET A 177 -2.34 -14.08 -15.84
CA MET A 177 -3.46 -13.93 -16.75
C MET A 177 -4.00 -15.28 -17.23
N ASP A 178 -3.14 -16.25 -17.53
CA ASP A 178 -3.55 -17.62 -17.88
C ASP A 178 -4.30 -18.32 -16.73
N LEU A 179 -3.98 -17.96 -15.48
CA LEU A 179 -4.70 -18.38 -14.28
C LEU A 179 -5.97 -17.55 -14.01
N GLY A 180 -6.32 -16.60 -14.89
CA GLY A 180 -7.47 -15.70 -14.73
C GLY A 180 -7.31 -14.67 -13.60
N LEU A 181 -6.08 -14.36 -13.22
CA LEU A 181 -5.75 -13.38 -12.17
C LEU A 181 -5.27 -12.06 -12.80
N VAL A 182 -5.63 -10.94 -12.17
CA VAL A 182 -5.07 -9.62 -12.52
C VAL A 182 -3.74 -9.45 -11.80
N ALA A 183 -2.68 -9.20 -12.56
CA ALA A 183 -1.34 -9.04 -12.01
C ALA A 183 -0.63 -7.79 -12.50
N ILE A 184 0.27 -7.29 -11.65
CA ILE A 184 1.19 -6.20 -11.94
C ILE A 184 2.62 -6.72 -11.75
N GLY A 185 3.34 -6.78 -12.85
CA GLY A 185 4.73 -7.18 -12.94
C GLY A 185 5.64 -6.00 -12.73
N ARG A 186 6.61 -6.19 -11.84
CA ARG A 186 7.56 -5.13 -11.52
C ARG A 186 8.86 -5.24 -12.31
N PRO A 187 9.50 -4.11 -12.63
CA PRO A 187 10.78 -4.06 -13.31
C PRO A 187 11.97 -4.55 -12.48
N SER A 188 11.87 -4.46 -11.15
CA SER A 188 12.87 -4.88 -10.16
C SER A 188 12.30 -4.83 -8.73
N SER A 189 13.06 -5.33 -7.75
CA SER A 189 12.78 -5.27 -6.30
C SER A 189 12.65 -3.86 -5.69
N SER A 190 12.96 -2.80 -6.44
CA SER A 190 12.84 -1.40 -5.98
C SER A 190 12.17 -0.43 -6.95
N GLY A 191 11.81 -0.87 -8.16
CA GLY A 191 11.33 0.03 -9.22
C GLY A 191 9.83 0.34 -9.18
N CYS A 192 9.48 1.59 -9.52
CA CYS A 192 8.13 2.08 -9.85
C CYS A 192 7.07 1.94 -8.75
N LEU A 193 7.49 2.04 -7.49
CA LEU A 193 6.63 1.89 -6.31
C LEU A 193 5.62 3.04 -6.13
N ASP A 194 5.93 4.24 -6.62
CA ASP A 194 5.05 5.40 -6.72
C ASP A 194 3.85 5.18 -7.65
N LYS A 195 4.08 4.46 -8.75
CA LYS A 195 3.04 4.10 -9.73
C LYS A 195 2.21 2.95 -9.21
N LEU A 196 2.90 2.02 -8.54
CA LEU A 196 2.29 0.84 -7.98
C LEU A 196 1.33 1.19 -6.84
N SER A 197 1.72 2.07 -5.92
CA SER A 197 0.87 2.51 -4.80
C SER A 197 -0.45 3.13 -5.29
N GLN A 198 -0.40 3.93 -6.37
CA GLN A 198 -1.60 4.51 -6.98
C GLN A 198 -2.52 3.45 -7.59
N LEU A 199 -1.96 2.43 -8.27
CA LEU A 199 -2.75 1.35 -8.88
C LEU A 199 -3.38 0.39 -7.85
N VAL A 200 -2.80 0.27 -6.66
CA VAL A 200 -3.30 -0.66 -5.62
C VAL A 200 -4.11 0.03 -4.52
N ALA A 201 -4.20 1.36 -4.55
CA ALA A 201 -4.88 2.14 -3.51
C ALA A 201 -6.33 1.65 -3.28
N GLY A 202 -6.65 1.28 -2.05
CA GLY A 202 -7.97 0.80 -1.64
C GLY A 202 -8.34 -0.60 -2.12
N ARG A 203 -7.37 -1.39 -2.62
CA ARG A 203 -7.61 -2.73 -3.17
C ARG A 203 -7.01 -3.82 -2.30
N ASP A 204 -7.54 -5.02 -2.45
CA ASP A 204 -6.97 -6.23 -1.87
C ASP A 204 -5.79 -6.68 -2.74
N ILE A 205 -4.62 -6.87 -2.14
CA ILE A 205 -3.39 -7.24 -2.88
C ILE A 205 -2.72 -8.49 -2.32
N ILE A 206 -2.00 -9.18 -3.20
CA ILE A 206 -1.13 -10.29 -2.85
C ILE A 206 0.25 -10.02 -3.45
N VAL A 207 1.29 -10.01 -2.65
CA VAL A 207 2.68 -9.88 -3.10
C VAL A 207 3.31 -11.26 -3.17
N LEU A 208 3.63 -11.72 -4.38
CA LEU A 208 4.26 -13.01 -4.63
C LEU A 208 5.73 -12.80 -4.97
N GLY A 209 6.60 -13.19 -4.04
CA GLY A 209 8.05 -13.15 -4.22
C GLY A 209 8.57 -14.34 -5.02
N GLU A 210 9.73 -14.21 -5.67
CA GLU A 210 10.46 -15.38 -6.15
C GLU A 210 10.95 -16.22 -4.95
N ASN A 211 10.84 -17.54 -5.05
CA ASN A 211 11.40 -18.49 -4.07
C ASN A 211 12.91 -18.66 -4.33
N ASP A 212 13.66 -17.59 -4.09
CA ASP A 212 15.11 -17.63 -3.99
C ASP A 212 15.53 -17.30 -2.55
N ALA A 213 16.61 -17.93 -2.07
CA ALA A 213 17.13 -17.68 -0.72
C ALA A 213 17.84 -16.31 -0.60
N GLY A 214 17.54 -15.36 -1.50
CA GLY A 214 18.28 -14.11 -1.67
C GLY A 214 17.36 -12.93 -1.95
N ALA A 215 17.53 -12.32 -3.13
CA ALA A 215 16.97 -11.01 -3.45
C ALA A 215 15.43 -11.02 -3.68
N GLY A 216 14.84 -12.16 -4.00
CA GLY A 216 13.41 -12.34 -4.24
C GLY A 216 12.58 -12.22 -2.95
N ILE A 217 13.02 -12.84 -1.85
CA ILE A 217 12.37 -12.70 -0.54
C ILE A 217 12.51 -11.26 -0.02
N GLU A 218 13.72 -10.69 -0.08
CA GLU A 218 13.94 -9.30 0.36
C GLU A 218 13.12 -8.30 -0.49
N GLY A 219 13.04 -8.54 -1.80
CA GLY A 219 12.23 -7.75 -2.73
C GLY A 219 10.73 -7.84 -2.43
N MET A 220 10.23 -9.04 -2.12
CA MET A 220 8.85 -9.26 -1.70
C MET A 220 8.53 -8.50 -0.42
N GLU A 221 9.36 -8.64 0.62
CA GLU A 221 9.18 -7.97 1.91
C GLU A 221 9.15 -6.45 1.74
N LYS A 222 10.13 -5.91 1.01
CA LYS A 222 10.18 -4.48 0.68
C LYS A 222 8.92 -4.00 -0.04
N THR A 223 8.38 -4.82 -0.94
CA THR A 223 7.17 -4.51 -1.70
C THR A 223 5.95 -4.50 -0.80
N PHE A 224 5.77 -5.56 -0.01
CA PHE A 224 4.67 -5.72 0.93
C PHE A 224 4.60 -4.54 1.88
N GLU A 225 5.72 -4.23 2.54
CA GLU A 225 5.82 -3.12 3.50
C GLU A 225 5.56 -1.75 2.86
N THR A 226 5.82 -1.59 1.57
CA THR A 226 5.57 -0.32 0.86
C THR A 226 4.11 -0.13 0.50
N LEU A 227 3.40 -1.20 0.17
CA LEU A 227 2.02 -1.13 -0.29
C LEU A 227 1.00 -1.17 0.84
N LEU A 228 1.40 -1.64 2.02
CA LEU A 228 0.58 -1.71 3.23
C LEU A 228 -0.22 -0.44 3.56
N PRO A 229 0.34 0.79 3.50
CA PRO A 229 -0.43 2.00 3.79
C PRO A 229 -1.50 2.35 2.75
N TYR A 230 -1.40 1.79 1.54
CA TYR A 230 -2.27 2.13 0.41
C TYR A 230 -3.29 1.04 0.12
N ALA A 231 -2.95 -0.22 0.35
CA ALA A 231 -3.83 -1.35 0.11
C ALA A 231 -4.91 -1.47 1.18
N LYS A 232 -6.08 -2.02 0.81
CA LYS A 232 -7.16 -2.34 1.74
C LYS A 232 -6.82 -3.58 2.57
N THR A 233 -6.31 -4.61 1.91
CA THR A 233 -5.71 -5.79 2.55
C THR A 233 -4.48 -6.20 1.77
N SER A 234 -3.51 -6.79 2.45
CA SER A 234 -2.29 -7.27 1.83
C SER A 234 -1.87 -8.61 2.40
N VAL A 235 -1.48 -9.51 1.51
CA VAL A 235 -0.88 -10.81 1.85
C VAL A 235 0.45 -10.94 1.11
N LYS A 236 1.48 -11.49 1.77
CA LYS A 236 2.74 -11.88 1.11
C LYS A 236 2.94 -13.39 1.16
N LEU A 237 3.56 -13.95 0.12
CA LEU A 237 3.96 -15.34 0.06
C LEU A 237 5.04 -15.58 -1.00
N THR A 238 5.71 -16.72 -0.90
CA THR A 238 6.51 -17.30 -1.97
C THR A 238 5.81 -18.53 -2.57
N PRO A 239 6.13 -18.94 -3.80
CA PRO A 239 5.69 -20.21 -4.35
C PRO A 239 6.10 -21.42 -3.49
N PRO A 240 5.44 -22.58 -3.65
CA PRO A 240 5.80 -23.81 -2.95
C PRO A 240 7.28 -24.23 -3.15
N ASP A 241 7.78 -25.06 -2.24
CA ASP A 241 9.14 -25.59 -2.31
C ASP A 241 9.41 -26.28 -3.66
N GLY A 242 10.54 -25.94 -4.29
CA GLY A 242 10.93 -26.44 -5.61
C GLY A 242 10.35 -25.65 -6.79
N VAL A 243 9.53 -24.64 -6.55
CA VAL A 243 9.01 -23.71 -7.56
C VAL A 243 9.64 -22.34 -7.35
N LYS A 244 10.29 -21.79 -8.39
CA LYS A 244 11.01 -20.51 -8.32
C LYS A 244 10.09 -19.30 -8.43
N ASP A 245 9.27 -19.25 -9.48
CA ASP A 245 8.47 -18.08 -9.85
C ASP A 245 7.02 -18.49 -10.19
N LEU A 246 6.12 -17.52 -10.36
CA LEU A 246 4.71 -17.80 -10.66
C LEU A 246 4.56 -18.53 -11.98
N ARG A 247 5.33 -18.15 -13.00
CA ARG A 247 5.32 -18.82 -14.30
C ARG A 247 5.66 -20.30 -14.16
N GLN A 248 6.72 -20.66 -13.42
CA GLN A 248 7.06 -22.06 -13.18
C GLN A 248 5.94 -22.78 -12.45
N TRP A 249 5.26 -22.10 -11.53
CA TRP A 249 4.11 -22.66 -10.84
C TRP A 249 2.94 -22.93 -11.79
N ALA A 250 2.58 -21.95 -12.63
CA ALA A 250 1.50 -22.06 -13.60
C ALA A 250 1.77 -23.18 -14.63
N ALA A 251 3.03 -23.34 -15.05
CA ALA A 251 3.45 -24.38 -15.99
C ALA A 251 3.22 -25.81 -15.46
N THR A 252 3.02 -26.01 -14.16
CA THR A 252 2.62 -27.31 -13.59
C THR A 252 1.17 -27.70 -13.88
N GLY A 253 0.37 -26.79 -14.44
CA GLY A 253 -1.06 -27.00 -14.69
C GLY A 253 -1.94 -26.73 -13.46
N ILE A 254 -1.46 -25.95 -12.50
CA ILE A 254 -2.24 -25.59 -11.31
C ILE A 254 -3.47 -24.74 -11.68
N SER A 255 -4.59 -24.96 -11.00
CA SER A 255 -5.79 -24.15 -11.18
C SER A 255 -5.78 -22.87 -10.34
N GLN A 256 -6.51 -21.85 -10.78
CA GLN A 256 -6.74 -20.61 -10.02
C GLN A 256 -7.19 -20.88 -8.59
N LYS A 257 -8.12 -21.83 -8.40
CA LYS A 257 -8.67 -22.16 -7.08
C LYS A 257 -7.61 -22.74 -6.15
N ALA A 258 -6.71 -23.57 -6.67
CA ALA A 258 -5.62 -24.15 -5.88
C ALA A 258 -4.58 -23.08 -5.49
N VAL A 259 -4.26 -22.15 -6.39
CA VAL A 259 -3.38 -20.99 -6.09
C VAL A 259 -3.99 -20.13 -4.97
N LEU A 260 -5.27 -19.76 -5.10
CA LEU A 260 -5.98 -18.98 -4.08
C LEU A 260 -6.10 -19.71 -2.74
N GLN A 261 -6.30 -21.03 -2.76
CA GLN A 261 -6.32 -21.84 -1.54
C GLN A 261 -4.95 -21.84 -0.86
N PHE A 262 -3.87 -21.98 -1.62
CA PHE A 262 -2.51 -21.91 -1.10
C PHE A 262 -2.21 -20.53 -0.47
N ILE A 263 -2.64 -19.45 -1.12
CA ILE A 263 -2.52 -18.09 -0.56
C ILE A 263 -3.24 -17.98 0.79
N ARG A 264 -4.44 -18.57 0.92
CA ARG A 264 -5.18 -18.55 2.20
C ARG A 264 -4.51 -19.35 3.30
N THR A 265 -3.82 -20.44 2.97
CA THR A 265 -3.20 -21.32 3.98
C THR A 265 -1.78 -20.91 4.35
N SER A 266 -1.04 -20.33 3.40
CA SER A 266 0.40 -20.10 3.52
C SER A 266 0.78 -18.63 3.42
N GLY A 267 -0.17 -17.76 3.06
CA GLY A 267 0.03 -16.32 3.01
C GLY A 267 0.15 -15.71 4.40
N SER A 268 1.12 -14.81 4.55
CA SER A 268 1.29 -14.03 5.78
C SER A 268 0.75 -12.61 5.58
N SER A 269 -0.09 -12.17 6.52
CA SER A 269 -0.44 -10.75 6.69
C SER A 269 0.34 -10.12 7.84
N ALA A 270 1.27 -10.86 8.46
CA ALA A 270 2.07 -10.36 9.57
C ALA A 270 3.07 -9.32 9.04
N HIS A 271 2.98 -8.11 9.59
CA HIS A 271 4.02 -7.09 9.46
C HIS A 271 5.31 -7.59 10.11
N ASP A 272 6.43 -7.27 9.50
CA ASP A 272 7.69 -7.38 10.21
C ASP A 272 7.83 -6.14 11.11
N ASP A 273 7.65 -6.33 12.42
CA ASP A 273 7.71 -5.26 13.43
C ASP A 273 9.08 -4.57 13.52
N THR A 274 10.03 -4.99 12.69
CA THR A 274 11.35 -4.39 12.50
C THR A 274 11.33 -3.13 11.65
N ILE A 275 10.34 -2.90 10.78
CA ILE A 275 10.31 -1.69 9.91
C ILE A 275 9.39 -0.60 10.52
N LEU A 276 9.96 0.57 10.75
CA LEU A 276 9.24 1.75 11.23
C LEU A 276 8.56 2.45 10.04
N LEU A 277 7.22 2.46 10.06
CA LEU A 277 6.39 3.09 9.03
C LEU A 277 6.45 4.62 9.10
N SER A 278 6.59 5.16 10.32
CA SER A 278 6.81 6.57 10.60
C SER A 278 8.04 6.74 11.47
N ILE A 279 8.73 7.87 11.28
CA ILE A 279 9.84 8.31 12.13
C ILE A 279 9.47 9.54 12.96
N ALA A 280 8.18 9.93 12.97
CA ALA A 280 7.71 11.02 13.79
C ALA A 280 7.87 10.64 15.27
N PRO A 281 8.40 11.53 16.13
CA PRO A 281 8.66 11.22 17.53
C PRO A 281 7.44 10.68 18.28
N LEU A 282 6.25 11.21 17.97
CA LEU A 282 4.99 10.80 18.60
C LEU A 282 4.60 9.35 18.26
N ASP A 283 4.69 8.96 17.00
CA ASP A 283 4.39 7.60 16.54
C ASP A 283 5.41 6.58 17.10
N LEU A 284 6.68 6.98 17.18
CA LEU A 284 7.73 6.16 17.78
C LEU A 284 7.50 5.98 19.28
N ALA A 285 7.11 7.04 19.99
CA ALA A 285 6.77 6.99 21.41
C ALA A 285 5.59 6.05 21.68
N GLU A 286 4.51 6.19 20.91
CA GLU A 286 3.33 5.32 21.00
C GLU A 286 3.69 3.85 20.73
N LYS A 287 4.43 3.57 19.64
CA LYS A 287 4.85 2.21 19.30
C LYS A 287 5.69 1.57 20.40
N TRP A 288 6.61 2.32 20.99
CA TRP A 288 7.44 1.81 22.08
C TRP A 288 6.65 1.58 23.38
N LEU A 289 5.73 2.48 23.72
CA LEU A 289 4.84 2.35 24.88
C LEU A 289 3.93 1.12 24.73
N ALA A 290 3.28 0.96 23.58
CA ALA A 290 2.43 -0.19 23.29
C ALA A 290 3.20 -1.52 23.42
N ALA A 291 4.47 -1.55 23.00
CA ALA A 291 5.29 -2.75 23.05
C ALA A 291 5.91 -3.05 24.44
N THR A 292 6.12 -2.03 25.28
CA THR A 292 6.95 -2.16 26.51
C THR A 292 6.19 -1.87 27.80
N TYR A 293 5.27 -0.91 27.76
CA TYR A 293 4.57 -0.35 28.92
C TYR A 293 3.08 -0.25 28.64
N HIS A 294 2.44 -1.37 28.33
CA HIS A 294 1.00 -1.44 28.09
C HIS A 294 0.38 -2.62 28.82
N GLN A 295 -0.67 -2.36 29.60
CA GLN A 295 -1.44 -3.37 30.32
C GLN A 295 -2.87 -2.85 30.50
N ASP A 296 -3.87 -3.72 30.37
CA ASP A 296 -5.28 -3.39 30.63
C ASP A 296 -5.77 -2.13 29.88
N ASP A 297 -5.41 -2.03 28.60
CA ASP A 297 -5.76 -0.91 27.70
C ASP A 297 -5.22 0.47 28.13
N MET A 298 -4.19 0.48 28.98
CA MET A 298 -3.50 1.70 29.38
C MET A 298 -1.98 1.57 29.35
N TYR A 299 -1.30 2.70 29.18
CA TYR A 299 0.14 2.73 29.35
C TYR A 299 0.52 2.59 30.83
N THR A 300 1.62 1.93 31.14
CA THR A 300 2.09 1.68 32.51
C THR A 300 3.34 2.49 32.88
N LEU A 301 3.75 3.42 32.02
CA LEU A 301 4.79 4.42 32.27
C LEU A 301 4.14 5.77 32.57
N ARG A 302 4.62 6.47 33.61
CA ARG A 302 4.08 7.74 34.07
C ARG A 302 5.18 8.75 34.41
N VAL A 303 4.82 10.03 34.30
CA VAL A 303 5.66 11.16 34.71
C VAL A 303 4.93 11.95 35.80
N PHE A 304 5.61 12.13 36.93
CA PHE A 304 5.13 12.96 38.04
C PHE A 304 6.30 13.81 38.56
N HIS A 305 6.10 15.12 38.65
CA HIS A 305 7.12 16.08 39.14
C HIS A 305 8.51 15.91 38.49
N SER A 306 8.56 15.64 37.18
CA SER A 306 9.78 15.40 36.40
C SER A 306 10.51 14.07 36.66
N SER A 307 10.00 13.22 37.57
CA SER A 307 10.46 11.85 37.76
C SER A 307 9.59 10.88 36.95
N TRP A 308 10.22 9.82 36.44
CA TRP A 308 9.55 8.77 35.67
C TRP A 308 9.26 7.57 36.57
N TYR A 309 8.10 6.97 36.38
CA TYR A 309 7.63 5.84 37.18
C TYR A 309 7.08 4.76 36.26
N ALA A 310 7.48 3.52 36.47
CA ALA A 310 6.96 2.36 35.75
C ALA A 310 6.24 1.43 36.72
N TYR A 311 5.08 0.93 36.32
CA TYR A 311 4.37 -0.09 37.08
C TYR A 311 5.10 -1.44 36.95
N ARG A 312 5.69 -1.92 38.05
CA ARG A 312 6.43 -3.19 38.12
C ARG A 312 6.25 -3.81 39.51
N ASP A 313 6.18 -5.14 39.58
CA ASP A 313 5.98 -5.87 40.84
C ASP A 313 4.79 -5.32 41.64
N HIS A 314 3.67 -5.07 40.95
CA HIS A 314 2.41 -4.64 41.55
C HIS A 314 2.39 -3.21 42.15
N CYS A 315 3.38 -2.35 41.86
CA CYS A 315 3.35 -0.93 42.22
C CYS A 315 4.17 -0.05 41.25
N TYR A 316 3.94 1.26 41.27
CA TYR A 316 4.79 2.19 40.53
C TYR A 316 6.13 2.40 41.24
N ARG A 317 7.22 2.21 40.49
CA ARG A 317 8.58 2.44 40.97
C ARG A 317 9.28 3.45 40.08
N GLU A 318 10.06 4.32 40.71
CA GLU A 318 10.86 5.31 40.00
C GLU A 318 11.86 4.58 39.08
N ILE A 319 11.90 5.02 37.82
CA ILE A 319 12.85 4.55 36.82
C ILE A 319 13.71 5.73 36.39
N ASP A 320 15.02 5.53 36.44
CA ASP A 320 15.95 6.58 36.06
C ASP A 320 15.88 6.86 34.54
N ARG A 321 16.13 8.11 34.17
CA ARG A 321 16.08 8.56 32.77
C ARG A 321 17.12 7.86 31.89
N ALA A 322 18.25 7.42 32.46
CA ALA A 322 19.29 6.72 31.70
C ALA A 322 18.85 5.30 31.31
N ASN A 323 18.08 4.64 32.16
CA ASN A 323 17.50 3.31 31.94
C ASN A 323 16.43 3.36 30.84
N LEU A 324 15.53 4.35 30.88
CA LEU A 324 14.58 4.58 29.80
C LEU A 324 15.31 4.80 28.46
N ARG A 325 16.36 5.64 28.48
CA ARG A 325 17.18 5.87 27.29
C ARG A 325 17.84 4.60 26.78
N GLN A 326 18.37 3.75 27.67
CA GLN A 326 18.97 2.47 27.30
C GLN A 326 17.95 1.53 26.67
N GLN A 327 16.72 1.47 27.20
CA GLN A 327 15.64 0.65 26.63
C GLN A 327 15.27 1.14 25.23
N LEU A 328 15.14 2.45 25.02
CA LEU A 328 14.88 3.03 23.69
C LEU A 328 16.01 2.71 22.69
N TYR A 329 17.27 2.81 23.09
CA TYR A 329 18.41 2.42 22.25
C TYR A 329 18.33 0.96 21.82
N ARG A 330 17.96 0.05 22.74
CA ARG A 330 17.83 -1.38 22.43
C ARG A 330 16.65 -1.65 21.52
N PHE A 331 15.49 -1.05 21.79
CA PHE A 331 14.26 -1.27 21.04
C PHE A 331 14.29 -0.69 19.63
N PHE A 332 14.97 0.43 19.42
CA PHE A 332 15.07 1.05 18.10
C PHE A 332 16.35 0.66 17.36
N GLY A 333 17.35 0.12 18.05
CA GLY A 333 18.65 -0.24 17.49
C GLY A 333 18.63 -1.47 16.57
N ASP A 334 17.57 -2.25 16.58
CA ASP A 334 17.31 -3.37 15.66
C ASP A 334 16.31 -3.01 14.54
N LYS A 335 15.73 -1.81 14.59
CA LYS A 335 14.71 -1.38 13.63
C LYS A 335 15.30 -0.82 12.35
N GLN A 336 14.47 -0.74 11.32
CA GLN A 336 14.80 -0.23 10.00
C GLN A 336 13.84 0.89 9.60
N VAL A 337 14.29 1.84 8.79
CA VAL A 337 13.50 2.97 8.27
C VAL A 337 13.61 3.10 6.78
N LYS A 338 12.52 3.57 6.17
CA LYS A 338 12.48 3.92 4.75
C LYS A 338 13.13 5.29 4.54
N LYS A 339 14.20 5.34 3.73
CA LYS A 339 14.84 6.60 3.32
C LYS A 339 14.59 6.86 1.84
N LEU A 340 13.76 7.88 1.56
CA LEU A 340 13.45 8.31 0.19
C LEU A 340 14.70 8.82 -0.53
N LYS A 341 14.84 8.43 -1.80
CA LYS A 341 15.85 8.87 -2.76
C LYS A 341 15.17 9.33 -4.05
N SER A 342 15.91 10.06 -4.88
CA SER A 342 15.46 10.53 -6.20
C SER A 342 14.95 9.42 -7.13
N ASN A 343 15.36 8.16 -6.93
CA ASN A 343 14.99 7.01 -7.76
C ASN A 343 14.29 5.87 -6.97
N GLY A 344 13.69 6.15 -5.81
CA GLY A 344 13.00 5.15 -4.98
C GLY A 344 13.24 5.34 -3.49
N PHE A 345 13.46 4.27 -2.73
CA PHE A 345 13.88 4.34 -1.34
C PHE A 345 14.80 3.17 -0.97
N ASP A 346 15.65 3.41 0.02
CA ASP A 346 16.43 2.38 0.69
C ASP A 346 15.80 2.04 2.03
N ILE A 347 15.80 0.76 2.38
CA ILE A 347 15.55 0.34 3.76
C ILE A 347 16.92 0.36 4.42
N VAL A 348 17.10 1.26 5.38
CA VAL A 348 18.34 1.38 6.13
C VAL A 348 18.07 1.10 7.59
N LYS A 349 19.07 0.57 8.28
CA LYS A 349 19.01 0.43 9.73
C LYS A 349 18.69 1.80 10.36
N TYR A 350 17.71 1.82 11.26
CA TYR A 350 17.45 3.01 12.05
C TYR A 350 18.68 3.25 12.93
N ASP A 351 19.24 4.45 12.80
CA ASP A 351 20.38 4.89 13.58
C ASP A 351 19.87 5.77 14.72
N PRO A 352 19.52 5.19 15.89
CA PRO A 352 19.14 5.97 17.06
C PRO A 352 20.37 6.74 17.55
N ASN A 353 20.23 8.05 17.66
CA ASN A 353 21.26 8.92 18.20
C ASN A 353 20.71 9.74 19.36
N LYS A 354 21.58 10.53 20.00
CA LYS A 354 21.19 11.31 21.18
C LYS A 354 19.96 12.19 20.90
N HIS A 355 20.00 12.95 19.80
CA HIS A 355 18.94 13.88 19.42
C HIS A 355 17.59 13.18 19.22
N LYS A 356 17.56 12.12 18.40
CA LYS A 356 16.32 11.40 18.08
C LYS A 356 15.66 10.81 19.31
N LEU A 357 16.45 10.25 20.22
CA LEU A 357 15.90 9.70 21.47
C LEU A 357 15.43 10.80 22.42
N ASP A 358 16.06 11.98 22.41
CA ASP A 358 15.58 13.11 23.20
C ASP A 358 14.20 13.58 22.70
N GLU A 359 13.99 13.61 21.38
CA GLU A 359 12.68 13.92 20.78
C GLU A 359 11.62 12.86 21.12
N ILE A 360 11.96 11.57 21.09
CA ILE A 360 11.03 10.50 21.48
C ILE A 360 10.69 10.61 22.98
N MET A 361 11.69 10.84 23.84
CA MET A 361 11.48 11.03 25.28
C MET A 361 10.58 12.23 25.59
N ASP A 362 10.69 13.30 24.81
CA ASP A 362 9.79 14.46 24.91
C ASP A 362 8.37 14.11 24.45
N ALA A 363 8.24 13.37 23.34
CA ALA A 363 6.95 12.92 22.83
C ALA A 363 6.21 11.96 23.77
N LEU A 364 6.91 11.22 24.63
CA LEU A 364 6.29 10.39 25.68
C LEU A 364 5.44 11.22 26.67
N LEU A 365 5.72 12.52 26.82
CA LEU A 365 4.94 13.43 27.67
C LEU A 365 3.51 13.64 27.15
N ALA A 366 3.22 13.31 25.89
CA ALA A 366 1.86 13.32 25.37
C ALA A 366 0.98 12.20 25.96
N TYR A 367 1.60 11.11 26.43
CA TYR A 367 0.91 9.88 26.83
C TYR A 367 1.05 9.54 28.32
N CYS A 368 2.15 9.96 28.95
CA CYS A 368 2.51 9.54 30.30
C CYS A 368 2.21 10.54 31.46
N PRO A 369 1.65 11.76 31.29
CA PRO A 369 1.57 12.72 32.38
C PRO A 369 0.52 12.31 33.41
N ILE A 370 0.83 12.51 34.70
CA ILE A 370 -0.16 12.47 35.77
C ILE A 370 -0.66 13.89 36.02
N THR A 371 -1.98 14.09 35.96
CA THR A 371 -2.64 15.38 36.19
C THR A 371 -3.02 15.62 37.64
N SER A 372 -3.04 14.58 38.49
CA SER A 372 -3.32 14.71 39.93
C SER A 372 -2.19 15.44 40.66
N GLU A 373 -2.54 16.38 41.54
CA GLU A 373 -1.59 17.08 42.41
C GLU A 373 -1.26 16.28 43.69
N GLU A 374 -2.13 15.36 44.09
CA GLU A 374 -1.97 14.53 45.29
C GLU A 374 -1.70 13.07 44.92
N ILE A 375 -0.77 12.44 45.66
CA ILE A 375 -0.44 11.02 45.57
C ILE A 375 -0.57 10.36 46.96
N PRO A 376 -0.98 9.09 47.07
CA PRO A 376 -1.36 8.19 45.97
C PRO A 376 -2.68 8.58 45.30
N CYS A 377 -2.91 8.18 44.05
CA CYS A 377 -4.11 8.54 43.29
C CYS A 377 -4.59 7.43 42.34
N TRP A 378 -5.89 7.49 42.00
CA TRP A 378 -6.47 6.69 40.92
C TRP A 378 -6.32 7.43 39.59
N LEU A 379 -5.92 6.70 38.55
CA LEU A 379 -5.72 7.24 37.20
C LEU A 379 -7.00 7.18 36.36
N ASP A 380 -8.00 6.42 36.81
CA ASP A 380 -9.35 6.32 36.25
C ASP A 380 -10.36 7.10 37.10
N GLU A 381 -11.28 7.79 36.42
CA GLU A 381 -12.35 8.55 37.08
C GLU A 381 -13.41 7.63 37.73
N GLU A 382 -13.49 6.36 37.31
CA GLU A 382 -14.56 5.42 37.67
C GLU A 382 -14.21 4.46 38.82
N ASN A 383 -13.08 4.65 39.52
CA ASN A 383 -12.62 3.63 40.48
C ASN A 383 -13.48 3.52 41.75
N GLU A 384 -14.20 2.42 41.90
CA GLU A 384 -15.07 2.11 43.04
C GLU A 384 -14.30 1.75 44.33
N ALA A 385 -12.97 1.66 44.28
CA ALA A 385 -12.14 1.24 45.41
C ALA A 385 -12.00 2.28 46.54
N GLY A 386 -12.57 3.48 46.38
CA GLY A 386 -12.66 4.50 47.42
C GLY A 386 -11.44 5.43 47.50
N ASN A 387 -11.35 6.20 48.59
CA ASN A 387 -10.32 7.24 48.74
C ASN A 387 -8.89 6.65 48.70
N PRO A 388 -8.00 7.11 47.78
CA PRO A 388 -6.62 6.64 47.67
C PRO A 388 -5.82 6.65 48.97
N LYS A 389 -6.08 7.61 49.87
CA LYS A 389 -5.38 7.76 51.16
C LYS A 389 -5.65 6.60 52.14
N HIS A 390 -6.66 5.78 51.85
CA HIS A 390 -7.05 4.63 52.66
C HIS A 390 -6.55 3.31 52.09
N ILE A 391 -5.68 3.35 51.07
CA ILE A 391 -5.19 2.16 50.39
C ILE A 391 -3.78 1.81 50.86
N LEU A 392 -3.60 0.57 51.26
CA LEU A 392 -2.31 -0.03 51.57
C LEU A 392 -1.92 -1.01 50.47
N VAL A 393 -0.78 -0.77 49.84
CA VAL A 393 -0.24 -1.60 48.74
C VAL A 393 0.74 -2.63 49.29
N PHE A 394 0.58 -3.87 48.86
CA PHE A 394 1.42 -5.02 49.17
C PHE A 394 1.94 -5.65 47.86
N PRO A 395 3.01 -6.46 47.92
CA PRO A 395 3.52 -7.16 46.74
C PRO A 395 2.51 -8.09 46.06
N ASN A 396 1.43 -8.49 46.73
CA ASN A 396 0.42 -9.41 46.23
C ASN A 396 -0.98 -8.77 46.07
N GLY A 397 -1.11 -7.45 46.23
CA GLY A 397 -2.40 -6.78 46.14
C GLY A 397 -2.48 -5.47 46.91
N TYR A 398 -3.69 -4.96 47.09
CA TYR A 398 -3.94 -3.81 47.95
C TYR A 398 -5.15 -4.05 48.85
N ILE A 399 -5.20 -3.35 49.99
CA ILE A 399 -6.31 -3.38 50.95
C ILE A 399 -6.79 -1.95 51.18
N ASN A 400 -8.12 -1.76 51.19
CA ASN A 400 -8.73 -0.53 51.68
C ASN A 400 -8.97 -0.67 53.19
N ILE A 401 -8.35 0.19 54.00
CA ILE A 401 -8.44 0.13 55.48
C ILE A 401 -9.85 0.38 56.02
N ASN A 402 -10.73 1.00 55.23
CA ASN A 402 -12.12 1.24 55.60
C ASN A 402 -13.05 0.13 55.11
N ASP A 403 -12.54 -0.85 54.36
CA ASP A 403 -13.31 -2.04 53.99
C ASP A 403 -13.41 -2.94 55.24
N PRO A 404 -14.62 -3.15 55.80
CA PRO A 404 -14.78 -3.96 57.01
C PRO A 404 -14.38 -5.43 56.82
N THR A 405 -14.24 -5.90 55.58
CA THR A 405 -13.79 -7.27 55.27
C THR A 405 -12.27 -7.40 55.23
N ALA A 406 -11.54 -6.29 55.10
CA ALA A 406 -10.09 -6.23 54.86
C ALA A 406 -9.65 -7.17 53.72
N GLU A 407 -10.48 -7.33 52.69
CA GLU A 407 -10.20 -8.21 51.57
C GLU A 407 -8.99 -7.71 50.75
N LEU A 408 -8.07 -8.63 50.46
CA LEU A 408 -6.91 -8.35 49.61
C LEU A 408 -7.34 -8.38 48.14
N ARG A 409 -7.34 -7.21 47.50
CA ARG A 409 -7.68 -7.05 46.08
C ARG A 409 -6.44 -7.16 45.21
N GLN A 410 -6.61 -7.62 43.97
CA GLN A 410 -5.51 -7.74 43.01
C GLN A 410 -4.95 -6.35 42.65
N SER A 411 -3.63 -6.23 42.59
CA SER A 411 -3.00 -4.96 42.22
C SER A 411 -3.29 -4.57 40.77
N THR A 412 -3.43 -3.27 40.54
CA THR A 412 -3.84 -2.69 39.26
C THR A 412 -2.94 -1.51 38.88
N PRO A 413 -2.58 -1.34 37.59
CA PRO A 413 -1.86 -0.17 37.11
C PRO A 413 -2.68 1.12 37.21
N HIS A 414 -3.97 1.04 37.54
CA HIS A 414 -4.83 2.21 37.73
C HIS A 414 -4.51 2.97 39.03
N PHE A 415 -3.78 2.36 39.97
CA PHE A 415 -3.37 2.98 41.24
C PHE A 415 -1.92 3.46 41.16
N PHE A 416 -1.70 4.78 41.28
CA PHE A 416 -0.38 5.41 41.30
C PHE A 416 0.12 5.71 42.71
#